data_AF-A0AAJ1RRK3-F1
#
_entry.id   AF-A0AAJ1RRK3-F1
#
_cell.length_a   1.000
_cell.length_b   1.000
_cell.length_c   1.000
_cell.angle_alpha   90.00
_cell.angle_beta   90.00
_cell.angle_gamma   90.00
#
_symmetry.space_group_name_H-M   'P 1'
#
loop_
_entity.id
_entity.type
_entity.pdbx_description
1 polymer ?
#
loop_
_entity_poly.entity_id
_entity_poly.type
_entity_poly.pdbx_seq_one_letter_code
_entity_poly.pdbx_strand_id
1 'polypeptide(L)' 'EYWDLLVADGEISPSAQNPGWPGDDDVWDMFPLDPSEAFDFDGDGIGDNSDPDDDNDGVTDG' A
#
# COMPACT_ATOMS: atom_id res chain seq x y z
N GLU A 1 -3.63 -6.33 6.48
CA GLU A 1 -2.70 -5.37 5.86
C GLU A 1 -1.30 -5.55 6.43
N TYR A 2 -0.26 -5.15 5.71
CA TYR A 2 1.12 -5.18 6.20
C TYR A 2 1.24 -4.54 7.60
N TRP A 3 0.53 -3.43 7.85
CA TRP A 3 0.45 -2.81 9.17
C TRP A 3 -0.24 -3.67 10.24
N ASP A 4 -1.39 -4.29 9.95
CA ASP A 4 -2.03 -5.22 10.89
C ASP A 4 -1.20 -6.49 11.15
N LEU A 5 -0.44 -6.94 10.15
CA LEU A 5 0.48 -8.07 10.29
C LEU A 5 1.64 -7.69 11.22
N LEU A 6 2.20 -6.49 11.07
CA LEU A 6 3.25 -5.95 11.94
C LEU A 6 2.74 -5.67 13.39
N VAL A 7 1.46 -5.37 13.56
CA VAL A 7 0.85 -5.30 14.89
C VAL A 7 0.62 -6.71 15.46
N ALA A 8 0.24 -7.67 14.61
CA ALA A 8 -0.05 -9.04 15.01
C ALA A 8 1.20 -9.88 15.33
N ASP A 9 2.31 -9.64 14.65
CA ASP A 9 3.62 -10.26 14.92
C ASP A 9 4.37 -9.57 16.09
N GLY A 10 3.91 -8.38 16.51
CA GLY A 10 4.47 -7.61 17.61
C GLY A 10 5.73 -6.81 17.24
N GLU A 11 6.03 -6.68 15.95
CA GLU A 11 7.13 -5.88 15.43
C GLU A 11 6.90 -4.38 15.65
N ILE A 12 5.64 -3.95 15.72
CA ILE A 12 5.24 -2.56 16.07
C ILE A 12 4.15 -2.52 17.14
N SER A 13 4.09 -1.38 17.86
CA SER A 13 3.07 -1.18 18.90
C SER A 13 1.66 -1.11 18.28
N PRO A 14 0.63 -1.72 18.91
CA PRO A 14 -0.78 -1.47 18.56
C PRO A 14 -1.20 0.00 18.71
N SER A 15 -0.38 0.80 19.39
CA SER A 15 -0.56 2.25 19.55
C SER A 15 0.28 3.09 18.58
N ALA A 16 1.04 2.46 17.69
CA ALA A 16 1.76 3.18 16.64
C ALA A 16 0.72 3.80 15.70
N GLN A 17 0.80 5.11 15.52
CA GLN A 17 -0.02 5.79 14.53
C GLN A 17 0.53 5.41 13.16
N ASN A 18 -0.31 4.86 12.29
CA ASN A 18 0.00 4.75 10.88
C ASN A 18 0.38 6.17 10.38
N PRO A 19 1.59 6.41 9.86
CA PRO A 19 2.04 7.76 9.51
C PRO A 19 1.29 8.36 8.30
N GLY A 20 0.42 7.60 7.62
CA GLY A 20 -0.48 8.07 6.55
C GLY A 20 -1.68 8.89 7.06
N TRP A 21 -1.36 10.08 7.58
CA TRP A 21 -2.06 11.39 7.62
C TRP A 21 -3.55 11.54 8.09
N PRO A 22 -3.94 12.67 8.71
CA PRO A 22 -5.32 12.97 9.07
C PRO A 22 -6.03 13.78 7.98
N GLY A 23 -7.19 13.28 7.56
CA GLY A 23 -8.28 14.10 7.05
C GLY A 23 -8.38 14.18 5.53
N ASP A 24 -8.86 13.12 4.90
CA ASP A 24 -10.05 13.14 4.05
C ASP A 24 -10.43 11.68 3.72
N ASP A 25 -11.68 11.49 3.35
CA ASP A 25 -12.46 10.23 3.39
C ASP A 25 -12.09 9.19 2.30
N ASP A 26 -10.81 9.12 1.86
CA ASP A 26 -10.30 8.24 0.78
C ASP A 26 -9.24 7.24 1.29
N VAL A 27 -9.73 6.27 2.07
CA VAL A 27 -9.46 4.82 1.96
C VAL A 27 -8.25 4.39 1.10
N TRP A 28 -7.12 4.06 1.78
CA TRP A 28 -6.00 3.18 1.36
C TRP A 28 -4.98 3.72 0.34
N ASP A 29 -4.24 4.76 0.70
CA ASP A 29 -2.96 5.08 0.03
C ASP A 29 -1.87 4.11 0.53
N MET A 30 -1.46 3.19 -0.35
CA MET A 30 -0.41 2.19 -0.10
C MET A 30 1.01 2.78 -0.17
N PHE A 31 1.17 3.97 -0.75
CA PHE A 31 2.45 4.64 -0.99
C PHE A 31 2.46 6.09 -0.44
N PRO A 32 2.32 6.28 0.89
CA PRO A 32 2.18 7.62 1.50
C PRO A 32 3.42 8.52 1.38
N LEU A 33 4.55 8.00 0.86
CA LEU A 33 5.77 8.76 0.60
C LEU A 33 5.98 9.07 -0.89
N ASP A 34 5.20 8.46 -1.77
CA ASP A 34 5.25 8.69 -3.20
C ASP A 34 3.92 9.31 -3.67
N PRO A 35 3.87 10.62 -3.92
CA PRO A 35 2.63 11.28 -4.35
C PRO A 35 2.19 10.89 -5.77
N SER A 36 3.00 10.11 -6.50
CA SER A 36 2.65 9.55 -7.80
C SER A 36 2.09 8.14 -7.72
N GLU A 37 2.01 7.52 -6.54
CA GLU A 37 1.46 6.19 -6.35
C GLU A 37 0.37 6.21 -5.28
N ALA A 38 -0.57 5.26 -5.34
CA ALA A 38 -1.63 5.13 -4.34
C ALA A 38 -2.08 3.67 -4.15
N PHE A 39 -1.95 2.83 -5.18
CA PHE A 39 -2.45 1.46 -5.22
C PHE A 39 -1.31 0.49 -5.58
N ASP A 40 -1.43 -0.76 -5.11
CA ASP A 40 -0.57 -1.92 -5.41
C ASP A 40 -1.50 -3.15 -5.43
N PHE A 41 -2.06 -3.44 -6.59
CA PHE A 41 -3.20 -4.35 -6.73
C PHE A 41 -2.81 -5.83 -6.56
N ASP A 42 -1.60 -6.22 -6.97
CA ASP A 42 -1.09 -7.57 -6.83
C ASP A 42 -0.34 -7.82 -5.50
N GLY A 43 0.02 -6.76 -4.78
CA GLY A 43 0.67 -6.79 -3.48
C GLY A 43 2.17 -7.10 -3.54
N ASP A 44 2.84 -6.85 -4.67
CA ASP A 44 4.28 -7.08 -4.84
C ASP A 44 5.15 -5.93 -4.28
N GLY A 45 4.52 -4.79 -3.97
CA GLY A 45 5.13 -3.60 -3.39
C GLY A 45 5.66 -2.58 -4.40
N ILE A 46 5.37 -2.75 -5.68
CA ILE A 46 5.49 -1.75 -6.75
C ILE A 46 4.12 -1.10 -6.91
N GLY A 47 4.06 0.23 -7.01
CA GLY A 47 2.78 0.92 -7.22
C GLY A 47 2.30 0.75 -8.65
N ASP A 48 0.98 0.68 -8.86
CA ASP A 48 0.35 0.44 -10.16
C ASP A 48 0.85 1.39 -11.27
N ASN A 49 1.23 2.66 -10.98
CA ASN A 49 1.75 3.53 -12.05
C ASN A 49 3.17 3.16 -12.51
N SER A 50 3.89 2.37 -11.72
CA SER A 50 5.24 1.89 -11.97
C SER A 50 5.29 0.39 -12.28
N ASP A 51 4.22 -0.35 -11.99
CA ASP A 51 4.07 -1.76 -12.33
C ASP A 51 3.69 -1.92 -13.81
N PRO A 52 4.38 -2.79 -14.57
CA PRO A 52 3.96 -3.14 -15.92
C PRO A 52 2.80 -4.15 -16.03
N ASP A 53 2.39 -4.79 -14.93
CA ASP A 53 1.31 -5.80 -14.85
C ASP A 53 0.59 -5.71 -13.49
N ASP A 54 -0.27 -4.70 -13.33
CA ASP A 54 -0.95 -4.31 -12.09
C ASP A 54 -1.63 -5.48 -11.32
N ASP A 55 -2.08 -6.53 -12.02
CA ASP A 55 -2.74 -7.69 -11.40
C ASP A 55 -2.00 -9.02 -11.49
N ASN A 56 -0.79 -9.00 -12.05
CA ASN A 56 0.12 -10.12 -12.18
C ASN A 56 -0.55 -11.35 -12.81
N ASP A 57 -1.48 -11.14 -13.74
CA ASP A 57 -2.16 -12.20 -14.46
C ASP A 57 -1.30 -12.75 -15.63
N GLY A 58 -0.16 -12.10 -15.89
CA GLY A 58 0.79 -12.43 -16.94
C GLY A 58 0.54 -11.70 -18.25
N VAL A 59 -0.33 -10.69 -18.26
CA VAL A 59 -0.61 -9.79 -19.37
C VAL A 59 -0.33 -8.35 -18.94
N THR A 60 0.67 -7.73 -19.57
CA THR A 60 1.03 -6.34 -19.26
C THR A 60 -0.11 -5.36 -19.51
N ASP A 61 -0.13 -4.29 -18.72
CA ASP A 61 -1.08 -3.19 -18.85
C ASP A 61 -1.03 -2.49 -20.22
N GLY A 62 -2.17 -1.96 -20.65
CA GLY A 62 -2.42 -1.45 -22.02
C GLY A 62 -2.74 0.04 -22.11
#